data_AF-A0A6A6HUD0-F1
#
_entry.id   AF-A0A6A6HUD0-F1
#
_cell.length_a   1.000
_cell.length_b   1.000
_cell.length_c   1.000
_cell.angle_alpha   90.00
_cell.angle_beta   90.00
_cell.angle_gamma   90.00
#
_symmetry.space_group_name_H-M   'P 1'
#
loop_
_entity.id
_entity.type
_entity.pdbx_description
1 polymer ?
#
loop_
_entity_poly.entity_id
_entity_poly.type
_entity_poly.pdbx_seq_one_letter_code
_entity_poly.pdbx_strand_id
1 'polypeptide(L)'
;MFRLIAQIGFVNFKLIKTLRIWMPHTAELSPWLQLLDILAEEASGLRCLQLGWGAYVGKIGGRGLGDNLDFVRALGKIQGLEKLVIEGFYAKNWPAYLEERMGVRVRAICGRSREKREFRARDLNDAELEVEKSIRKMDNRELREFREYQQGTEDLIP
;
A
#
# COMPACT_ATOMS: atom_id res chain seq x y z
N MET A 1 -2.53 15.40 8.36
CA MET A 1 -2.10 14.13 8.98
C MET A 1 -1.39 14.31 10.32
N PHE A 2 -0.66 15.41 10.55
CA PHE A 2 0.02 15.73 11.82
C PHE A 2 -0.85 15.82 13.08
N ARG A 3 -2.19 15.91 12.95
CA ARG A 3 -3.09 15.93 14.11
C ARG A 3 -3.06 14.64 14.92
N LEU A 4 -2.94 13.47 14.29
CA LEU A 4 -2.99 12.19 15.02
C LEU A 4 -1.74 12.00 15.88
N ILE A 5 -0.56 12.28 15.32
CA ILE A 5 0.72 12.22 16.05
C ILE A 5 0.74 13.26 17.17
N ALA A 6 0.26 14.48 16.91
CA ALA A 6 0.16 15.52 17.93
C ALA A 6 -0.84 15.17 19.05
N GLN A 7 -1.94 14.48 18.74
CA GLN A 7 -2.96 14.06 19.71
C GLN A 7 -2.52 12.86 20.56
N ILE A 8 -1.81 11.90 19.96
CA ILE A 8 -1.31 10.72 20.66
C ILE A 8 -0.07 11.08 21.49
N GLY A 9 0.76 12.00 20.98
CA GLY A 9 2.05 12.36 21.58
C GLY A 9 3.13 11.30 21.32
N PHE A 10 4.40 11.73 21.24
CA PHE A 10 5.53 10.86 20.91
C PHE A 10 5.70 9.66 21.85
N VAL A 11 5.40 9.82 23.14
CA VAL A 11 5.51 8.74 24.14
C VAL A 11 4.56 7.59 23.81
N ASN A 12 3.31 7.91 23.47
CA ASN A 12 2.31 6.89 23.13
C ASN A 12 2.47 6.39 21.69
N PHE A 13 3.13 7.15 20.82
CA PHE A 13 3.44 6.72 19.45
C PHE A 13 4.33 5.47 19.44
N LYS A 14 5.28 5.36 20.38
CA LYS A 14 6.12 4.18 20.59
C LYS A 14 5.33 2.93 20.99
N LEU A 15 4.09 3.08 21.47
CA LEU A 15 3.23 1.96 21.84
C LEU A 15 2.48 1.36 20.64
N ILE A 16 2.46 2.07 19.50
CA ILE A 16 1.77 1.59 18.30
C ILE A 16 2.52 0.38 17.74
N LYS A 17 1.88 -0.78 17.78
CA LYS A 17 2.40 -2.04 17.21
C LYS A 17 2.01 -2.26 15.77
N THR A 18 0.82 -1.79 15.39
CA THR A 18 0.26 -2.00 14.06
C THR A 18 -0.29 -0.69 13.52
N LEU A 19 0.04 -0.37 12.28
CA LEU A 19 -0.45 0.81 11.58
C LEU A 19 -0.95 0.42 10.18
N ARG A 20 -2.16 0.85 9.83
CA ARG A 20 -2.76 0.69 8.50
C ARG A 20 -3.11 2.07 7.96
N ILE A 21 -2.61 2.39 6.77
CA ILE A 21 -2.80 3.69 6.12
C ILE A 21 -3.23 3.44 4.67
N TRP A 22 -4.23 4.20 4.22
CA TRP A 22 -4.64 4.26 2.83
C TRP A 22 -4.50 5.69 2.30
N MET A 23 -3.85 5.83 1.14
CA MET A 23 -3.57 7.10 0.47
C MET A 23 -4.41 7.20 -0.81
N PRO A 24 -5.18 8.29 -1.01
CA PRO A 24 -5.85 8.51 -2.28
C PRO A 24 -4.81 8.74 -3.40
N HIS A 25 -5.21 8.55 -4.65
CA HIS A 25 -4.36 8.81 -5.82
C HIS A 25 -3.94 10.28 -5.96
N THR A 26 -4.64 11.20 -5.28
CA THR A 26 -4.33 12.63 -5.21
C THR A 26 -3.44 13.01 -4.02
N ALA A 27 -2.85 12.01 -3.35
CA ALA A 27 -1.95 12.23 -2.23
C ALA A 27 -0.74 13.07 -2.63
N GLU A 28 -0.55 14.22 -1.97
CA GLU A 28 0.67 15.02 -2.10
C GLU A 28 1.86 14.31 -1.46
N LEU A 29 3.01 14.27 -2.12
CA LEU A 29 4.19 13.54 -1.67
C LEU A 29 4.73 14.01 -0.30
N SER A 30 4.87 15.32 -0.10
CA SER A 30 5.61 15.91 1.03
C SER A 30 5.07 15.49 2.41
N PRO A 31 3.75 15.55 2.70
CA PRO A 31 3.22 15.09 3.99
C PRO A 31 3.48 13.61 4.27
N TRP A 32 3.55 12.77 3.24
CA TRP A 32 3.81 11.33 3.42
C TRP A 32 5.28 11.03 3.63
N LEU A 33 6.19 11.75 2.98
CA LEU A 33 7.62 11.65 3.27
C LEU A 33 7.88 11.99 4.74
N GLN A 34 7.32 13.10 5.22
CA GLN A 34 7.44 13.51 6.63
C GLN A 34 6.87 12.45 7.58
N LEU A 35 5.73 11.83 7.24
CA LEU A 35 5.19 10.74 8.05
C LEU A 35 6.13 9.52 8.08
N LEU A 36 6.65 9.11 6.92
CA LEU A 36 7.53 7.94 6.82
C LEU A 36 8.84 8.17 7.58
N ASP A 37 9.40 9.38 7.51
CA ASP A 37 10.59 9.75 8.30
C ASP A 37 10.27 9.69 9.81
N ILE A 38 9.13 10.23 10.26
CA ILE A 38 8.71 10.11 11.68
C ILE A 38 8.51 8.65 12.09
N LEU A 39 7.95 7.80 11.21
CA LEU A 39 7.80 6.38 11.51
C LEU A 39 9.16 5.68 11.62
N ALA A 40 10.12 6.04 10.78
CA ALA A 40 11.46 5.48 10.82
C ALA A 40 12.23 5.89 12.09
N GLU A 41 12.05 7.13 12.55
CA GLU A 41 12.77 7.68 13.69
C GLU A 41 12.11 7.35 15.04
N GLU A 42 10.78 7.47 15.13
CA GLU A 42 10.07 7.52 16.41
C GLU A 42 9.21 6.28 16.70
N ALA A 43 8.84 5.50 15.68
CA ALA A 43 7.94 4.36 15.84
C ALA A 43 8.68 3.05 16.17
N SER A 44 9.62 3.07 17.12
CA SER A 44 10.46 1.91 17.47
C SER A 44 9.66 0.68 17.97
N GLY A 45 8.43 0.90 18.42
CA GLY A 45 7.52 -0.17 18.81
C GLY A 45 6.74 -0.80 17.66
N LEU A 46 6.74 -0.20 16.46
CA LEU A 46 5.99 -0.67 15.31
C LEU A 46 6.52 -2.03 14.85
N ARG A 47 5.59 -2.96 14.59
CA ARG A 47 5.89 -4.33 14.13
C ARG A 47 5.19 -4.65 12.82
N CYS A 48 3.99 -4.13 12.63
CA CYS A 48 3.18 -4.37 11.44
C CYS A 48 2.82 -3.04 10.76
N LEU A 49 3.18 -2.90 9.50
CA LEU A 49 2.81 -1.75 8.68
C LEU A 49 2.05 -2.23 7.44
N GLN A 50 0.85 -1.69 7.22
CA GLN A 50 0.12 -1.84 5.96
C GLN A 50 -0.06 -0.46 5.33
N LEU A 51 0.52 -0.28 4.15
CA LEU A 51 0.38 0.93 3.35
C LEU A 51 -0.34 0.59 2.05
N GLY A 52 -1.38 1.34 1.72
CA GLY A 52 -2.02 1.25 0.42
C GLY A 52 -2.14 2.60 -0.26
N TRP A 53 -2.00 2.65 -1.58
CA TRP A 53 -2.15 3.89 -2.34
C TRP A 53 -2.82 3.70 -3.69
N GLY A 54 -3.68 4.65 -4.06
CA GLY A 54 -4.33 4.65 -5.36
C GLY A 54 -3.42 5.18 -6.48
N ALA A 55 -3.76 4.81 -7.72
CA ALA A 55 -3.37 5.53 -8.93
C ALA A 55 -4.62 5.80 -9.79
N TYR A 56 -4.51 6.73 -10.71
CA TYR A 56 -5.50 6.91 -11.77
C TYR A 56 -4.92 6.37 -13.07
N VAL A 57 -5.32 5.16 -13.44
CA VAL A 57 -4.85 4.50 -14.66
C VAL A 57 -5.67 5.04 -15.85
N GLY A 58 -5.24 6.17 -16.40
CA GLY A 58 -5.85 6.82 -17.55
C GLY A 58 -4.96 7.96 -18.08
N LYS A 59 -5.18 8.40 -19.33
CA LYS A 59 -4.29 9.34 -20.07
C LYS A 59 -4.02 10.69 -19.39
N ILE A 60 -4.80 11.08 -18.38
CA ILE A 60 -4.77 12.41 -17.74
C ILE A 60 -4.42 12.29 -16.25
N GLY A 61 -4.27 11.07 -15.72
CA GLY A 61 -4.00 10.85 -14.29
C GLY A 61 -2.53 10.63 -14.00
N GLY A 62 -2.06 11.24 -12.91
CA GLY A 62 -0.74 10.95 -12.35
C GLY A 62 -0.67 9.51 -11.82
N ARG A 63 0.55 8.96 -11.86
CA ARG A 63 0.88 7.58 -11.43
C ARG A 63 0.86 7.38 -9.90
N GLY A 64 0.34 8.37 -9.17
CA GLY A 64 0.25 8.38 -7.72
C GLY A 64 1.63 8.42 -7.07
N LEU A 65 1.75 7.76 -5.92
CA LEU A 65 3.04 7.61 -5.21
C LEU A 65 3.80 6.35 -5.62
N GLY A 66 3.21 5.48 -6.45
CA GLY A 66 3.70 4.13 -6.72
C GLY A 66 4.92 4.00 -7.63
N ASP A 67 5.38 5.09 -8.22
CA ASP A 67 6.57 5.19 -9.05
C ASP A 67 7.53 6.28 -8.54
N ASN A 68 7.21 6.88 -7.39
CA ASN A 68 8.02 7.92 -6.80
C ASN A 68 9.16 7.31 -5.97
N LEU A 69 10.40 7.48 -6.44
CA LEU A 69 11.58 6.90 -5.79
C LEU A 69 11.81 7.44 -4.37
N ASP A 70 11.55 8.72 -4.11
CA ASP A 70 11.74 9.29 -2.79
C ASP A 70 10.78 8.68 -1.76
N PHE A 71 9.54 8.40 -2.18
CA PHE A 71 8.54 7.74 -1.36
C PHE A 71 8.99 6.33 -0.92
N VAL A 72 9.42 5.49 -1.87
CA VAL A 72 9.86 4.12 -1.54
C VAL A 72 11.19 4.11 -0.78
N ARG A 73 12.10 5.07 -1.01
CA ARG A 73 13.32 5.25 -0.20
C ARG A 73 12.97 5.56 1.24
N ALA A 74 12.06 6.51 1.46
CA ALA A 74 11.61 6.88 2.80
C ALA A 74 10.95 5.68 3.51
N LEU A 75 10.11 4.91 2.81
CA LEU A 75 9.53 3.68 3.34
C LEU A 75 10.61 2.67 3.75
N GLY A 76 11.62 2.46 2.90
CA GLY A 76 12.73 1.55 3.15
C GLY A 76 13.66 1.96 4.30
N LYS A 77 13.49 3.16 4.89
CA LYS A 77 14.23 3.57 6.09
C LYS A 77 13.66 2.96 7.38
N ILE A 78 12.39 2.53 7.39
CA ILE A 78 11.76 1.99 8.60
C ILE A 78 12.41 0.65 8.94
N GLN A 79 12.84 0.49 10.20
CA GLN A 79 13.50 -0.72 10.68
C GLN A 79 12.68 -1.39 11.78
N GLY A 80 12.94 -2.69 12.03
CA GLY A 80 12.32 -3.43 13.14
C GLY A 80 10.87 -3.88 12.90
N LEU A 81 10.39 -3.82 11.66
CA LEU A 81 9.11 -4.43 11.28
C LEU A 81 9.23 -5.96 11.24
N GLU A 82 8.19 -6.63 11.74
CA GLU A 82 7.97 -8.07 11.56
C GLU A 82 7.17 -8.35 10.28
N LYS A 83 6.38 -7.37 9.82
CA LYS A 83 5.52 -7.50 8.65
C LYS A 83 5.31 -6.17 7.94
N LEU A 84 5.55 -6.17 6.63
CA LEU A 84 5.15 -5.09 5.72
C LEU A 84 4.11 -5.61 4.72
N VAL A 85 3.02 -4.89 4.57
CA VAL A 85 2.03 -5.08 3.51
C VAL A 85 1.98 -3.81 2.67
N ILE A 86 2.22 -3.93 1.37
CA ILE A 86 1.98 -2.84 0.41
C ILE A 86 0.80 -3.20 -0.48
N GLU A 87 -0.03 -2.22 -0.78
CA GLU A 87 -1.28 -2.40 -1.52
C GLU A 87 -1.46 -1.26 -2.53
N GLY A 88 -2.09 -1.53 -3.67
CA GLY A 88 -2.37 -0.50 -4.67
C GLY A 88 -1.55 -0.65 -5.94
N PHE A 89 -1.14 0.48 -6.48
CA PHE A 89 -0.39 0.57 -7.73
C PHE A 89 1.06 0.93 -7.42
N TYR A 90 1.99 0.00 -7.63
CA TYR A 90 3.40 0.17 -7.29
C TYR A 90 4.30 -0.40 -8.38
N ALA A 91 5.49 0.19 -8.49
CA ALA A 91 6.50 -0.24 -9.45
C ALA A 91 6.90 -1.70 -9.23
N LYS A 92 7.21 -2.38 -10.33
CA LYS A 92 7.33 -3.83 -10.41
C LYS A 92 8.30 -4.42 -9.38
N ASN A 93 9.43 -3.76 -9.18
CA ASN A 93 10.53 -4.28 -8.38
C ASN A 93 10.57 -3.75 -6.93
N TRP A 94 9.61 -2.91 -6.54
CA TRP A 94 9.53 -2.37 -5.18
C TRP A 94 9.36 -3.43 -4.08
N PRO A 95 8.52 -4.48 -4.23
CA PRO A 95 8.43 -5.52 -3.21
C PRO A 95 9.80 -6.15 -2.91
N ALA A 96 10.54 -6.54 -3.95
CA ALA A 96 11.86 -7.16 -3.80
C ALA A 96 12.88 -6.20 -3.17
N TYR A 97 12.91 -4.94 -3.64
CA TYR A 97 13.75 -3.89 -3.06
C TYR A 97 13.48 -3.71 -1.55
N LEU A 98 12.20 -3.63 -1.15
CA LEU A 98 11.82 -3.43 0.25
C LEU A 98 12.14 -4.66 1.11
N GLU A 99 11.96 -5.87 0.57
CA GLU A 99 12.36 -7.11 1.25
C GLU A 99 13.85 -7.12 1.57
N GLU A 100 14.68 -6.82 0.58
CA GLU A 100 16.13 -6.74 0.74
C GLU A 100 16.53 -5.61 1.70
N ARG A 101 15.97 -4.42 1.50
CA ARG A 101 16.36 -3.21 2.24
C ARG A 101 15.99 -3.28 3.72
N MET A 102 14.87 -3.90 4.05
CA MET A 102 14.31 -3.90 5.41
C MET A 102 14.49 -5.25 6.13
N GLY A 103 14.94 -6.29 5.42
CA GLY A 103 15.12 -7.62 6.00
C GLY A 103 13.81 -8.28 6.46
N VAL A 104 12.67 -7.87 5.91
CA VAL A 104 11.33 -8.34 6.28
C VAL A 104 10.57 -8.80 5.04
N ARG A 105 9.75 -9.84 5.16
CA ARG A 105 8.90 -10.30 4.06
C ARG A 105 7.84 -9.23 3.74
N VAL A 106 7.73 -8.88 2.45
CA VAL A 106 6.76 -7.88 1.96
C VAL A 106 5.60 -8.60 1.29
N ARG A 107 4.40 -8.45 1.85
CA ARG A 107 3.18 -8.89 1.18
C ARG A 107 2.69 -7.79 0.26
N ALA A 108 2.86 -7.96 -1.04
CA ALA A 108 2.37 -7.03 -2.04
C ALA A 108 0.98 -7.46 -2.56
N ILE A 109 0.03 -6.53 -2.55
CA ILE A 109 -1.35 -6.76 -3.01
C ILE A 109 -1.67 -5.80 -4.14
N CYS A 110 -1.91 -6.34 -5.34
CA CYS A 110 -2.14 -5.54 -6.53
C CYS A 110 -3.52 -4.87 -6.51
N GLY A 111 -3.58 -3.60 -6.91
CA GLY A 111 -4.85 -2.87 -7.09
C GLY A 111 -5.50 -2.43 -5.78
N ARG A 112 -6.77 -2.04 -5.81
CA ARG A 112 -7.50 -1.67 -4.59
C ARG A 112 -7.94 -2.97 -3.94
N SER A 113 -7.25 -3.45 -2.91
CA SER A 113 -7.72 -4.64 -2.22
C SER A 113 -9.01 -4.32 -1.50
N ARG A 114 -10.13 -4.80 -2.04
CA ARG A 114 -11.30 -5.05 -1.21
C ARG A 114 -10.94 -6.16 -0.24
N GLU A 115 -11.35 -6.03 1.02
CA GLU A 115 -11.37 -7.18 1.92
C GLU A 115 -12.25 -8.24 1.26
N LYS A 116 -11.60 -9.30 0.73
CA LYS A 116 -12.30 -10.40 0.09
C LYS A 116 -13.18 -11.04 1.15
N ARG A 117 -14.48 -10.79 1.07
CA ARG A 117 -15.45 -11.64 1.78
C ARG A 117 -15.29 -13.02 1.18
N GLU A 118 -14.74 -13.95 1.96
CA GLU A 118 -14.69 -15.37 1.61
C GLU A 118 -16.12 -15.90 1.60
N PHE A 119 -16.82 -15.72 0.47
CA PHE A 119 -18.02 -16.49 0.21
C PHE A 119 -17.57 -17.93 0.00
N ARG A 120 -17.85 -18.81 0.97
CA ARG A 120 -17.71 -20.25 0.77
C ARG A 120 -18.65 -20.60 -0.37
N ALA A 121 -18.10 -21.15 -1.45
CA ALA A 121 -18.77 -21.39 -2.74
C ALA A 121 -19.90 -22.45 -2.71
N ARG A 122 -20.54 -22.68 -1.56
CA ARG A 122 -21.68 -23.58 -1.43
C ARG A 122 -22.81 -22.77 -0.82
N ASP A 123 -23.85 -22.58 -1.62
CA ASP A 123 -25.14 -21.93 -1.32
C ASP A 123 -25.23 -20.42 -1.64
N LEU A 124 -24.68 -19.97 -2.77
CA LEU A 124 -25.03 -18.64 -3.30
C LEU A 124 -26.35 -18.70 -4.09
N ASN A 125 -27.28 -17.80 -3.80
CA ASN A 125 -28.46 -17.58 -4.62
C ASN A 125 -28.13 -16.81 -5.93
N ASP A 126 -29.07 -16.71 -6.86
CA ASP A 126 -28.85 -16.06 -8.16
C ASP A 126 -28.38 -14.60 -8.03
N ALA A 127 -28.88 -13.85 -7.06
CA ALA A 127 -28.45 -12.47 -6.82
C ALA A 127 -27.02 -12.40 -6.28
N GLU A 128 -26.64 -13.31 -5.38
CA GLU A 128 -25.28 -13.43 -4.87
C GLU A 128 -24.29 -13.89 -5.94
N LEU A 129 -24.72 -14.76 -6.85
CA LEU A 129 -23.92 -15.20 -8.00
C LEU A 129 -23.64 -14.04 -8.96
N GLU A 130 -24.62 -13.17 -9.23
CA GLU A 130 -24.42 -11.97 -10.05
C GLU A 130 -23.50 -10.93 -9.38
N VAL A 131 -23.59 -10.80 -8.05
CA VAL A 131 -22.63 -10.00 -7.28
C VAL A 131 -21.23 -10.58 -7.39
N GLU A 132 -21.06 -11.90 -7.25
CA GLU A 132 -19.75 -12.55 -7.38
C GLU A 132 -19.17 -12.39 -8.79
N LYS A 133 -19.97 -12.57 -9.85
CA LYS A 133 -19.54 -12.32 -11.24
C LYS A 133 -19.10 -10.87 -11.43
N SER A 134 -19.82 -9.92 -10.85
CA SER A 134 -19.48 -8.49 -10.90
C SER A 134 -18.17 -8.20 -10.18
N ILE A 135 -17.94 -8.80 -9.01
CA ILE A 135 -16.69 -8.71 -8.25
C ILE A 135 -15.54 -9.28 -9.10
N ARG A 136 -15.68 -10.50 -9.64
CA ARG A 136 -14.64 -11.11 -10.49
C ARG A 136 -14.31 -10.26 -11.72
N LYS A 137 -15.31 -9.64 -12.34
CA LYS A 137 -15.11 -8.74 -13.49
C LYS A 137 -14.35 -7.47 -13.08
N MET A 138 -14.63 -6.90 -11.91
CA MET A 138 -13.88 -5.77 -11.36
C MET A 138 -12.43 -6.17 -11.03
N ASP A 139 -12.21 -7.30 -10.36
CA ASP A 139 -10.87 -7.80 -10.02
C ASP A 139 -10.01 -8.00 -11.28
N ASN A 140 -10.58 -8.60 -12.33
CA ASN A 140 -9.89 -8.78 -13.61
C ASN A 140 -9.56 -7.45 -14.30
N ARG A 141 -10.40 -6.43 -14.14
CA ARG A 141 -10.14 -5.09 -14.65
C ARG A 141 -9.00 -4.42 -13.88
N GLU A 142 -9.04 -4.45 -12.56
CA GLU A 142 -7.99 -3.86 -11.72
C GLU A 142 -6.64 -4.55 -11.94
N LEU A 143 -6.62 -5.88 -12.08
CA LEU A 143 -5.39 -6.61 -12.42
C LEU A 143 -4.81 -6.19 -13.77
N ARG A 144 -5.66 -5.87 -14.75
CA ARG A 144 -5.22 -5.38 -16.06
C ARG A 144 -4.65 -3.96 -15.93
N GLU A 145 -5.37 -3.06 -15.29
CA GLU A 145 -4.95 -1.68 -15.03
C GLU A 145 -3.62 -1.66 -14.23
N PHE A 146 -3.44 -2.57 -13.29
CA PHE A 146 -2.20 -2.72 -12.54
C PHE A 146 -1.04 -3.22 -13.42
N ARG A 147 -1.27 -4.17 -14.32
CA ARG A 147 -0.23 -4.63 -15.26
C ARG A 147 0.16 -3.52 -16.23
N GLU A 148 -0.81 -2.76 -16.75
CA GLU A 148 -0.57 -1.58 -17.58
C GLU A 148 0.20 -0.51 -16.81
N TYR A 149 -0.13 -0.28 -15.54
CA TYR A 149 0.62 0.60 -14.68
C TYR A 149 2.09 0.17 -14.55
N GLN A 150 2.37 -1.12 -14.34
CA GLN A 150 3.73 -1.61 -14.15
C GLN A 150 4.62 -1.54 -15.40
N GLN A 151 4.04 -1.41 -16.59
CA GLN A 151 4.82 -1.20 -17.81
C GLN A 151 5.60 0.11 -17.72
N GLY A 152 6.92 0.04 -17.91
CA GLY A 152 7.83 1.19 -17.80
C GLY A 152 8.26 1.50 -16.37
N THR A 153 7.99 0.60 -15.41
CA THR A 153 8.47 0.73 -14.02
C THR A 153 9.59 -0.24 -13.65
N GLU A 154 10.05 -1.02 -14.62
CA GLU A 154 11.07 -2.04 -14.44
C GLU A 154 12.37 -1.47 -13.86
N ASP A 155 12.78 -0.29 -14.33
CA ASP A 155 14.01 0.37 -13.92
C ASP A 155 13.83 1.28 -12.69
N LEU A 156 12.62 1.35 -12.12
CA LEU A 156 12.33 2.18 -10.94
C LEU A 156 12.70 1.45 -9.64
N ILE A 157 13.99 1.12 -9.53
CA ILE A 157 14.60 0.58 -8.31
C ILE A 157 15.38 1.72 -7.64
N PRO A 158 15.14 2.00 -6.34
CA PRO A 158 15.75 3.13 -5.67
C PRO A 158 17.26 3.08 -5.42
#